data_AF-A0AAD1WGD0-F1
#
_entry.id   AF-A0AAD1WGD0-F1
#
_cell.length_a   1.000
_cell.length_b   1.000
_cell.length_c   1.000
_cell.angle_alpha   90.00
_cell.angle_beta   90.00
_cell.angle_gamma   90.00
#
_symmetry.space_group_name_H-M   'P 1'
#
loop_
_entity.id
_entity.type
_entity.pdbx_description
1 polymer ?
#
loop_
_entity_poly.entity_id
_entity_poly.type
_entity_poly.pdbx_seq_one_letter_code
_entity_poly.pdbx_strand_id
1 'polypeptide(L)'
;MTVLYCYREDVRLQQSRAERHEQKASALQNILDSVKTKIRNLEDDFIAKTRKHQMEMSNLLKEKQVVLDQCRSHREKFGDQEEQISKLRFRLSQAESSREQQLSRQRKVFIHLVRRAPKENNTLDQQILDIIDGYEQQVAHLQRELRLYKVDNIPVEKPGSSAFDDQVREQESSVDIPVREPVRCEESLDLDATPNYKALLKSYQDQVKDANRKLEQLVRENSQIRDELASRPTVREFKHCKQQIRKLETILVQNNISFRKVIREKNTKQLEQPLNTCVQNLDQLPASECRQYLQGVCTQLNVQDLKDLISTASSKSKQAETCAGLRKILCEIRSILGGPRAPQLLYKCSFRQQETRGADPTDDSDFLHLPPTIEMWAGQLLSLKTLLRALRKLSETLMPNHPVEESHAASDAVRVEELLLLVDTMMEDAENRTQDTLRISPHTLQALVSHFQKLFDVPSLSGVYPRMNEVYCKLGETSNMMKNLQCILGTDDKVSCGELVNVVWQLCREVEEGDNQKLQEILGTLDIDSVINKIQEHEDFFPAFEGLIKELLDVLGICQLGEILPEVQRLKALASPSLNVV
;
A
#
# COMPACT_ATOMS: atom_id res chain seq x y z
N MET A 1 -32.35 -87.19 60.04
CA MET A 1 -32.88 -85.83 60.33
C MET A 1 -31.77 -84.77 60.34
N THR A 2 -30.68 -84.94 61.09
CA THR A 2 -29.59 -83.94 61.18
C THR A 2 -28.91 -83.62 59.84
N VAL A 3 -28.63 -84.65 59.01
CA VAL A 3 -28.00 -84.46 57.68
C VAL A 3 -28.87 -83.64 56.72
N LEU A 4 -30.19 -83.84 56.75
CA LEU A 4 -31.14 -83.07 55.92
C LEU A 4 -31.25 -81.61 56.37
N TYR A 5 -31.11 -81.35 57.68
CA TYR A 5 -31.09 -79.99 58.22
C TYR A 5 -29.82 -79.24 57.79
N CYS A 6 -28.64 -79.86 57.94
CA CYS A 6 -27.38 -79.27 57.48
C CYS A 6 -27.39 -79.00 55.97
N TYR A 7 -27.89 -79.95 55.15
CA TYR A 7 -28.00 -79.74 53.71
C TYR A 7 -28.94 -78.58 53.35
N ARG A 8 -30.06 -78.43 54.06
CA ARG A 8 -30.99 -77.30 53.87
C ARG A 8 -30.33 -75.97 54.23
N GLU A 9 -29.51 -75.94 55.28
CA GLU A 9 -28.78 -74.74 55.72
C GLU A 9 -27.67 -74.36 54.74
N ASP A 10 -26.93 -75.34 54.21
CA ASP A 10 -25.94 -75.13 53.13
C ASP A 10 -26.58 -74.62 51.84
N VAL A 11 -27.73 -75.16 51.43
CA VAL A 11 -28.47 -74.66 50.25
C VAL A 11 -28.91 -73.20 50.45
N ARG A 12 -29.40 -72.83 51.65
CA ARG A 12 -29.75 -71.43 51.95
C ARG A 12 -28.52 -70.52 51.95
N LEU A 13 -27.39 -70.98 52.47
CA LEU A 13 -26.15 -70.23 52.42
C LEU A 13 -25.69 -70.00 50.98
N GLN A 14 -25.77 -71.02 50.12
CA GLN A 14 -25.44 -70.89 48.70
C GLN A 14 -26.41 -69.96 47.96
N GLN A 15 -27.71 -70.01 48.25
CA GLN A 15 -28.68 -69.04 47.74
C GLN A 15 -28.32 -67.61 48.13
N SER A 16 -28.00 -67.36 49.40
CA SER A 16 -27.58 -66.03 49.87
C SER A 16 -26.28 -65.53 49.20
N ARG A 17 -25.38 -66.45 48.81
CA ARG A 17 -24.15 -66.11 48.10
C ARG A 17 -24.47 -65.77 46.65
N ALA A 18 -25.30 -66.59 45.99
CA ALA A 18 -25.75 -66.35 44.62
C ALA A 18 -26.50 -65.01 44.49
N GLU A 19 -27.43 -64.70 45.40
CA GLU A 19 -28.14 -63.41 45.45
C GLU A 19 -27.18 -62.23 45.60
N ARG A 20 -26.15 -62.33 46.46
CA ARG A 20 -25.12 -61.30 46.59
C ARG A 20 -24.28 -61.15 45.31
N HIS A 21 -24.00 -62.25 44.61
CA HIS A 21 -23.31 -62.20 43.33
C HIS A 21 -24.19 -61.57 42.23
N GLU A 22 -25.48 -61.87 42.21
CA GLU A 22 -26.46 -61.30 41.29
C GLU A 22 -26.65 -59.80 41.52
N GLN A 23 -26.79 -59.36 42.78
CA GLN A 23 -26.85 -57.94 43.14
C GLN A 23 -25.58 -57.20 42.71
N LYS A 24 -24.40 -57.79 42.91
CA LYS A 24 -23.13 -57.23 42.44
C LYS A 24 -23.08 -57.14 40.91
N ALA A 25 -23.55 -58.17 40.21
CA ALA A 25 -23.61 -58.17 38.74
C ALA A 25 -24.56 -57.09 38.22
N SER A 26 -25.75 -56.94 38.82
CA SER A 26 -26.71 -55.88 38.48
C SER A 26 -26.13 -54.48 38.74
N ALA A 27 -25.46 -54.28 39.88
CA ALA A 27 -24.80 -53.01 40.18
C ALA A 27 -23.69 -52.68 39.16
N LEU A 28 -22.86 -53.67 38.79
CA LEU A 28 -21.84 -53.49 37.75
C LEU A 28 -22.46 -53.21 36.37
N GLN A 29 -23.58 -53.86 36.04
CA GLN A 29 -24.30 -53.61 34.79
C GLN A 29 -24.83 -52.18 34.73
N ASN A 30 -25.42 -51.68 35.82
CA ASN A 30 -25.89 -50.29 35.91
C ASN A 30 -24.74 -49.28 35.75
N ILE A 31 -23.58 -49.56 36.36
CA ILE A 31 -22.38 -48.74 36.18
C ILE A 31 -21.91 -48.79 34.72
N LEU A 32 -21.87 -49.98 34.12
CA LEU A 32 -21.47 -50.17 32.72
C LEU A 32 -22.40 -49.40 31.77
N ASP A 33 -23.70 -49.43 32.00
CA ASP A 33 -24.67 -48.71 31.16
C ASP A 33 -24.60 -47.19 31.40
N SER A 34 -24.28 -46.74 32.62
CA SER A 34 -23.94 -45.34 32.88
C SER A 34 -22.65 -44.90 32.16
N VAL A 35 -21.63 -45.76 32.12
CA VAL A 35 -20.39 -45.47 31.38
C VAL A 35 -20.64 -45.45 29.87
N LYS A 36 -21.41 -46.40 29.33
CA LYS A 36 -21.78 -46.43 27.90
C LYS A 36 -22.54 -45.18 27.49
N THR A 37 -23.51 -44.72 28.28
CA THR A 37 -24.26 -43.48 27.99
C THR A 37 -23.36 -42.25 28.04
N LYS A 38 -22.43 -42.17 29.01
CA LYS A 38 -21.42 -41.10 29.04
C LYS A 38 -20.52 -41.13 27.81
N ILE A 39 -20.04 -42.30 27.38
CA ILE A 39 -19.21 -42.44 26.18
C ILE A 39 -19.98 -41.95 24.95
N ARG A 40 -21.23 -42.39 24.75
CA ARG A 40 -22.06 -41.93 23.63
C ARG A 40 -22.27 -40.42 23.65
N ASN A 41 -22.58 -39.83 24.79
CA ASN A 41 -22.74 -38.38 24.91
C ASN A 41 -21.44 -37.63 24.54
N LEU A 42 -20.28 -38.15 24.98
CA LEU A 42 -18.99 -37.56 24.64
C LEU A 42 -18.66 -37.70 23.14
N GLU A 43 -19.00 -38.84 22.53
CA GLU A 43 -18.88 -39.06 21.08
C GLU A 43 -19.79 -38.10 20.30
N ASP A 44 -21.04 -37.95 20.71
CA ASP A 44 -22.00 -37.02 20.10
C ASP A 44 -21.54 -35.57 20.23
N ASP A 45 -21.03 -35.16 21.40
CA ASP A 45 -20.44 -33.85 21.62
C ASP A 45 -19.22 -33.61 20.72
N PHE A 46 -18.38 -34.63 20.53
CA PHE A 46 -17.22 -34.55 19.65
C PHE A 46 -17.65 -34.42 18.18
N ILE A 47 -18.65 -35.19 17.75
CA ILE A 47 -19.22 -35.12 16.40
C ILE A 47 -19.86 -33.74 16.18
N ALA A 48 -20.60 -33.21 17.14
CA ALA A 48 -21.23 -31.89 17.06
C ALA A 48 -20.17 -30.78 16.95
N LYS A 49 -19.10 -30.83 17.75
CA LYS A 49 -17.97 -29.90 17.66
C LYS A 49 -17.27 -29.98 16.30
N THR A 50 -17.01 -31.20 15.81
CA THR A 50 -16.37 -31.41 14.51
C THR A 50 -17.22 -30.86 13.37
N ARG A 51 -18.53 -31.10 13.38
CA ARG A 51 -19.48 -30.54 12.41
C ARG A 51 -19.51 -29.01 12.47
N LYS A 52 -19.49 -28.44 13.68
CA LYS A 52 -19.43 -26.98 13.86
C LYS A 52 -18.18 -26.39 13.22
N HIS A 53 -17.01 -26.95 13.50
CA HIS A 53 -15.76 -26.50 12.90
C HIS A 53 -15.73 -26.69 11.38
N GLN A 54 -16.27 -27.80 10.86
CA GLN A 54 -16.37 -28.02 9.42
C GLN A 54 -17.28 -26.97 8.75
N MET A 55 -18.39 -26.59 9.39
CA MET A 55 -19.27 -25.54 8.89
C MET A 55 -18.63 -24.15 8.96
N GLU A 56 -17.93 -23.84 10.05
CA GLU A 56 -17.13 -22.61 10.19
C GLU A 56 -16.06 -22.52 9.08
N MET A 57 -15.32 -23.61 8.84
CA MET A 57 -14.33 -23.68 7.76
C MET A 57 -14.96 -23.52 6.37
N SER A 58 -16.12 -24.13 6.11
CA SER A 58 -16.83 -23.96 4.85
C SER A 58 -17.29 -22.51 4.64
N ASN A 59 -17.77 -21.85 5.69
CA ASN A 59 -18.17 -20.44 5.64
C ASN A 59 -16.97 -19.53 5.39
N LEU A 60 -15.85 -19.75 6.09
CA LEU A 60 -14.61 -19.00 5.86
C LEU A 60 -14.07 -19.17 4.44
N LEU A 61 -14.18 -20.36 3.84
CA LEU A 61 -13.80 -20.58 2.45
C LEU A 61 -14.70 -19.81 1.48
N LYS A 62 -16.00 -19.74 1.73
CA LYS A 62 -16.94 -18.94 0.93
C LYS A 62 -16.64 -17.44 1.08
N GLU A 63 -16.40 -16.96 2.29
CA GLU A 63 -16.02 -15.57 2.54
C GLU A 63 -14.70 -15.21 1.86
N LYS A 64 -13.68 -16.09 1.94
CA LYS A 64 -12.42 -15.93 1.20
C LYS A 64 -12.67 -15.80 -0.30
N GLN A 65 -13.54 -16.62 -0.88
CA GLN A 65 -13.88 -16.56 -2.30
C GLN A 65 -14.54 -15.22 -2.67
N VAL A 66 -15.53 -14.78 -1.88
CA VAL A 66 -16.20 -13.48 -2.08
C VAL A 66 -15.20 -12.32 -2.01
N VAL A 67 -14.28 -12.33 -1.04
CA VAL A 67 -13.24 -11.30 -0.91
C VAL A 67 -12.27 -11.32 -2.09
N LEU A 68 -11.91 -12.49 -2.60
CA LEU A 68 -11.06 -12.61 -3.80
C LEU A 68 -11.75 -12.03 -5.04
N ASP A 69 -13.05 -12.29 -5.21
CA ASP A 69 -13.82 -11.75 -6.34
C ASP A 69 -13.99 -10.22 -6.23
N GLN A 70 -14.19 -9.71 -5.01
CA GLN A 70 -14.18 -8.26 -4.74
C GLN A 70 -12.82 -7.64 -5.07
N CYS A 71 -11.71 -8.25 -4.64
CA CYS A 71 -10.35 -7.80 -4.96
C CYS A 71 -10.09 -7.77 -6.47
N ARG A 72 -10.60 -8.76 -7.22
CA ARG A 72 -10.50 -8.80 -8.68
C ARG A 72 -11.26 -7.63 -9.32
N SER A 73 -12.52 -7.42 -8.91
CA SER A 73 -13.34 -6.32 -9.42
C SER A 73 -12.73 -4.94 -9.11
N HIS A 74 -12.15 -4.77 -7.92
CA HIS A 74 -11.46 -3.52 -7.59
C HIS A 74 -10.20 -3.33 -8.45
N ARG A 75 -9.41 -4.39 -8.69
CA ARG A 75 -8.24 -4.33 -9.55
C ARG A 75 -8.59 -3.91 -10.98
N GLU A 76 -9.68 -4.46 -11.54
CA GLU A 76 -10.17 -4.07 -12.87
C GLU A 76 -10.58 -2.59 -12.91
N LYS A 77 -11.35 -2.12 -11.91
CA LYS A 77 -11.73 -0.69 -11.79
C LYS A 77 -10.52 0.23 -11.66
N PHE A 78 -9.48 -0.18 -10.93
CA PHE A 78 -8.24 0.58 -10.83
C PHE A 78 -7.51 0.62 -12.17
N GLY A 79 -7.47 -0.49 -12.91
CA GLY A 79 -6.90 -0.53 -14.27
C GLY A 79 -7.62 0.43 -15.22
N ASP A 80 -8.96 0.44 -15.21
CA ASP A 80 -9.76 1.36 -16.03
C ASP A 80 -9.49 2.83 -15.66
N GLN A 81 -9.36 3.13 -14.37
CA GLN A 81 -9.02 4.47 -13.89
C GLN A 81 -7.60 4.89 -14.30
N GLU A 82 -6.61 4.00 -14.20
CA GLU A 82 -5.25 4.27 -14.66
C GLU A 82 -5.19 4.52 -16.17
N GLU A 83 -5.97 3.77 -16.97
CA GLU A 83 -6.07 4.00 -18.41
C GLU A 83 -6.72 5.36 -18.72
N GLN A 84 -7.78 5.73 -17.99
CA GLN A 84 -8.41 7.06 -18.12
C GLN A 84 -7.44 8.18 -17.74
N ILE A 85 -6.69 8.03 -16.64
CA ILE A 85 -5.66 8.99 -16.22
C ILE A 85 -4.59 9.10 -17.30
N SER A 86 -4.16 7.99 -17.90
CA SER A 86 -3.17 7.98 -18.98
C SER A 86 -3.69 8.69 -20.23
N LYS A 87 -4.96 8.45 -20.61
CA LYS A 87 -5.64 9.15 -21.72
C LYS A 87 -5.74 10.66 -21.44
N LEU A 88 -6.09 11.06 -20.22
CA LEU A 88 -6.18 12.47 -19.84
C LEU A 88 -4.81 13.16 -19.80
N ARG A 89 -3.78 12.50 -19.25
CA ARG A 89 -2.40 12.99 -19.25
C ARG A 89 -1.88 13.19 -20.67
N PHE A 90 -2.16 12.25 -21.57
CA PHE A 90 -1.80 12.38 -22.98
C PHE A 90 -2.48 13.59 -23.64
N ARG A 91 -3.80 13.78 -23.41
CA ARG A 91 -4.53 14.94 -23.92
C ARG A 91 -4.01 16.27 -23.37
N LEU A 92 -3.69 16.31 -22.07
CA LEU A 92 -3.09 17.48 -21.44
C LEU A 92 -1.73 17.81 -22.06
N SER A 93 -0.85 16.82 -22.21
CA SER A 93 0.46 17.01 -22.85
C SER A 93 0.34 17.49 -24.30
N GLN A 94 -0.63 16.95 -25.06
CA GLN A 94 -0.91 17.41 -26.42
C GLN A 94 -1.41 18.86 -26.46
N ALA A 95 -2.31 19.22 -25.54
CA ALA A 95 -2.83 20.58 -25.42
C ALA A 95 -1.73 21.57 -24.99
N GLU A 96 -0.87 21.18 -24.05
CA GLU A 96 0.30 21.94 -23.61
C GLU A 96 1.28 22.16 -24.77
N SER A 97 1.63 21.11 -25.52
CA SER A 97 2.51 21.25 -26.69
C SER A 97 1.90 22.14 -27.77
N SER A 98 0.59 22.02 -28.03
CA SER A 98 -0.11 22.86 -29.00
C SER A 98 -0.13 24.33 -28.57
N ARG A 99 -0.37 24.59 -27.28
CA ARG A 99 -0.33 25.93 -26.67
C ARG A 99 1.08 26.51 -26.69
N GLU A 100 2.10 25.71 -26.39
CA GLU A 100 3.51 26.12 -26.44
C GLU A 100 3.95 26.44 -27.87
N GLN A 101 3.52 25.64 -28.86
CA GLN A 101 3.75 25.95 -30.26
C GLN A 101 3.04 27.24 -30.69
N GLN A 102 1.80 27.45 -30.25
CA GLN A 102 1.06 28.70 -30.52
C GLN A 102 1.77 29.91 -29.91
N LEU A 103 2.17 29.83 -28.64
CA LEU A 103 2.93 30.89 -27.96
C LEU A 103 4.28 31.13 -28.63
N SER A 104 4.97 30.08 -29.09
CA SER A 104 6.23 30.20 -29.83
C SER A 104 6.04 30.89 -31.18
N ARG A 105 4.96 30.58 -31.90
CA ARG A 105 4.60 31.26 -33.16
C ARG A 105 4.27 32.73 -32.90
N GLN A 106 3.41 33.01 -31.92
CA GLN A 106 3.05 34.36 -31.51
C GLN A 106 4.28 35.17 -31.07
N ARG A 107 5.18 34.58 -30.28
CA ARG A 107 6.44 35.22 -29.84
C ARG A 107 7.36 35.53 -31.01
N LYS A 108 7.48 34.64 -32.00
CA LYS A 108 8.26 34.90 -33.23
C LYS A 108 7.67 36.06 -34.04
N VAL A 109 6.35 36.06 -34.23
CA VAL A 109 5.62 37.14 -34.92
C VAL A 109 5.78 38.46 -34.16
N PHE A 110 5.62 38.45 -32.85
CA PHE A 110 5.81 39.61 -31.99
C PHE A 110 7.24 40.16 -32.07
N ILE A 111 8.27 39.30 -31.96
CA ILE A 111 9.66 39.72 -32.12
C ILE A 111 9.90 40.34 -33.51
N HIS A 112 9.28 39.79 -34.56
CA HIS A 112 9.38 40.34 -35.91
C HIS A 112 8.67 41.69 -36.05
N LEU A 113 7.55 41.90 -35.36
CA LEU A 113 6.86 43.19 -35.29
C LEU A 113 7.68 44.22 -34.51
N VAL A 114 8.20 43.87 -33.34
CA VAL A 114 9.01 44.77 -32.49
C VAL A 114 10.35 45.14 -33.12
N ARG A 115 10.95 44.24 -33.91
CA ARG A 115 12.20 44.53 -34.66
C ARG A 115 11.99 45.40 -35.90
N ARG A 116 10.75 45.64 -36.32
CA ARG A 116 10.44 46.50 -37.46
C ARG A 116 10.48 47.96 -37.00
N ALA A 117 11.19 48.82 -37.73
CA ALA A 117 11.19 50.25 -37.43
C ALA A 117 9.76 50.82 -37.60
N PRO A 118 9.27 51.67 -36.66
CA PRO A 118 7.96 52.26 -36.74
C PRO A 118 7.85 53.10 -38.01
N LYS A 119 6.86 52.79 -38.85
CA LYS A 119 6.57 53.56 -40.06
C LYS A 119 5.33 54.39 -39.76
N GLU A 120 5.46 55.71 -39.84
CA GLU A 120 4.43 56.69 -39.44
C GLU A 120 3.07 56.56 -40.16
N ASN A 121 2.97 55.76 -41.23
CA ASN A 121 1.75 55.61 -42.04
C ASN A 121 1.25 54.15 -42.17
N ASN A 122 1.61 53.26 -41.25
CA ASN A 122 1.20 51.85 -41.31
C ASN A 122 -0.13 51.63 -40.55
N THR A 123 -1.18 51.27 -41.27
CA THR A 123 -2.54 51.05 -40.71
C THR A 123 -2.59 49.98 -39.62
N LEU A 124 -1.68 48.99 -39.67
CA LEU A 124 -1.58 47.94 -38.65
C LEU A 124 -1.01 48.46 -37.33
N ASP A 125 -0.07 49.40 -37.36
CA ASP A 125 0.54 49.94 -36.15
C ASP A 125 -0.45 50.87 -35.42
N GLN A 126 -1.27 51.62 -36.17
CA GLN A 126 -2.39 52.38 -35.61
C GLN A 126 -3.45 51.46 -34.98
N GLN A 127 -3.81 50.36 -35.64
CA GLN A 127 -4.73 49.37 -35.07
C GLN A 127 -4.19 48.73 -33.78
N ILE A 128 -2.87 48.50 -33.69
CA ILE A 128 -2.24 47.99 -32.46
C ILE A 128 -2.32 49.03 -31.35
N LEU A 129 -2.04 50.30 -31.65
CA LEU A 129 -2.18 51.40 -30.69
C LEU A 129 -3.62 51.55 -30.20
N ASP A 130 -4.61 51.50 -31.10
CA ASP A 130 -6.03 51.58 -30.73
C ASP A 130 -6.45 50.40 -29.79
N ILE A 131 -5.91 49.20 -30.02
CA ILE A 131 -6.13 48.03 -29.14
C ILE A 131 -5.45 48.23 -27.78
N ILE A 132 -4.21 48.74 -27.77
CA ILE A 132 -3.47 49.07 -26.53
C ILE A 132 -4.25 50.12 -25.74
N ASP A 133 -4.67 51.21 -26.38
CA ASP A 133 -5.47 52.28 -25.76
C ASP A 133 -6.78 51.72 -25.18
N GLY A 134 -7.44 50.80 -25.87
CA GLY A 134 -8.63 50.11 -25.37
C GLY A 134 -8.36 49.28 -24.10
N TYR A 135 -7.27 48.51 -24.07
CA TYR A 135 -6.86 47.76 -22.87
C TYR A 135 -6.39 48.68 -21.74
N GLU A 136 -5.67 49.77 -22.05
CA GLU A 136 -5.26 50.76 -21.06
C GLU A 136 -6.46 51.46 -20.42
N GLN A 137 -7.48 51.77 -21.21
CA GLN A 137 -8.76 52.30 -20.72
C GLN A 137 -9.48 51.28 -19.83
N GLN A 138 -9.50 49.99 -20.20
CA GLN A 138 -10.11 48.94 -19.40
C GLN A 138 -9.35 48.68 -18.10
N VAL A 139 -8.02 48.70 -18.13
CA VAL A 139 -7.17 48.60 -16.94
C VAL A 139 -7.37 49.82 -16.05
N ALA A 140 -7.43 51.03 -16.61
CA ALA A 140 -7.72 52.24 -15.85
C ALA A 140 -9.13 52.22 -15.24
N HIS A 141 -10.11 51.62 -15.93
CA HIS A 141 -11.46 51.39 -15.41
C HIS A 141 -11.44 50.42 -14.23
N LEU A 142 -10.85 49.23 -14.39
CA LEU A 142 -10.74 48.24 -13.32
C LEU A 142 -9.94 48.76 -12.12
N GLN A 143 -8.89 49.54 -12.36
CA GLN A 143 -8.14 50.22 -11.30
C GLN A 143 -8.97 51.31 -10.60
N ARG A 144 -9.83 52.03 -11.32
CA ARG A 144 -10.79 52.98 -10.72
C ARG A 144 -11.84 52.25 -9.89
N GLU A 145 -12.40 51.14 -10.37
CA GLU A 145 -13.32 50.30 -9.60
C GLU A 145 -12.66 49.74 -8.34
N LEU A 146 -11.45 49.17 -8.44
CA LEU A 146 -10.68 48.70 -7.27
C LEU A 146 -10.38 49.83 -6.26
N ARG A 147 -10.23 51.07 -6.72
CA ARG A 147 -10.10 52.25 -5.85
C ARG A 147 -11.43 52.62 -5.19
N LEU A 148 -12.55 52.53 -5.90
CA LEU A 148 -13.88 52.76 -5.34
C LEU A 148 -14.21 51.71 -4.26
N TYR A 149 -13.95 50.43 -4.52
CA TYR A 149 -14.13 49.35 -3.53
C TYR A 149 -13.18 49.45 -2.33
N LYS A 150 -12.03 50.14 -2.48
CA LYS A 150 -11.12 50.46 -1.35
C LYS A 150 -11.60 51.64 -0.51
N VAL A 151 -12.39 52.56 -1.06
CA VAL A 151 -12.86 53.76 -0.35
C VAL A 151 -14.08 53.47 0.54
N ASP A 152 -14.86 52.43 0.25
CA ASP A 152 -16.01 52.03 1.08
C ASP A 152 -15.65 51.29 2.38
N ASN A 153 -14.36 51.13 2.71
CA ASN A 153 -13.90 50.45 3.93
C ASN A 153 -12.85 51.24 4.72
N ILE A 154 -13.05 52.53 5.02
CA ILE A 154 -12.44 53.21 6.21
C ILE A 154 -13.33 54.40 6.62
N PRO A 155 -13.87 54.46 7.86
CA PRO A 155 -14.29 55.71 8.48
C PRO A 155 -13.09 56.51 8.96
N VAL A 156 -13.11 57.78 8.55
CA VAL A 156 -12.34 58.95 8.99
C VAL A 156 -11.84 58.90 10.43
N GLU A 157 -10.54 59.18 10.64
CA GLU A 157 -10.06 60.18 11.61
C GLU A 157 -8.78 60.88 11.07
N LYS A 158 -8.87 62.21 10.90
CA LYS A 158 -7.72 63.13 10.83
C LYS A 158 -7.39 63.57 12.27
N PRO A 159 -6.11 63.75 12.63
CA PRO A 159 -5.49 65.09 12.62
C PRO A 159 -4.00 65.00 12.18
N GLY A 160 -3.23 66.03 11.84
CA GLY A 160 -3.34 67.48 11.84
C GLY A 160 -1.93 68.08 11.62
N SER A 161 -1.86 69.11 10.77
CA SER A 161 -0.89 70.23 10.75
C SER A 161 0.58 70.09 10.29
N SER A 162 1.02 71.21 9.69
CA SER A 162 2.35 71.66 9.22
C SER A 162 2.84 71.03 7.92
N ALA A 163 2.81 71.69 6.75
CA ALA A 163 3.32 73.01 6.35
C ALA A 163 4.84 73.15 6.54
N PHE A 164 5.63 72.83 5.50
CA PHE A 164 6.80 73.61 5.08
C PHE A 164 7.31 73.18 3.69
N ASP A 165 7.71 74.19 2.92
CA ASP A 165 8.45 74.17 1.65
C ASP A 165 9.63 73.18 1.62
N ASP A 166 9.98 72.61 0.46
CA ASP A 166 11.04 73.20 -0.38
C ASP A 166 11.17 72.48 -1.74
N GLN A 167 11.57 73.28 -2.74
CA GLN A 167 11.94 72.87 -4.10
C GLN A 167 13.24 72.05 -4.10
N VAL A 168 13.46 71.23 -5.12
CA VAL A 168 14.58 71.36 -6.09
C VAL A 168 14.70 70.10 -6.96
N ARG A 169 15.15 70.41 -8.18
CA ARG A 169 15.28 69.69 -9.43
C ARG A 169 16.61 68.91 -9.52
N GLU A 170 16.73 68.12 -10.59
CA GLU A 170 17.94 67.51 -11.20
C GLU A 170 18.16 66.02 -10.87
N GLN A 171 17.93 65.11 -11.84
CA GLN A 171 18.88 64.63 -12.87
C GLN A 171 20.10 63.90 -12.26
N GLU A 172 20.09 62.56 -12.28
CA GLU A 172 20.94 61.75 -13.17
C GLU A 172 20.84 60.23 -12.90
N SER A 173 21.32 59.49 -13.88
CA SER A 173 21.32 58.06 -14.14
C SER A 173 21.86 57.13 -13.04
N SER A 174 21.31 55.91 -12.95
CA SER A 174 22.05 54.67 -13.26
C SER A 174 21.19 53.42 -13.06
N VAL A 175 21.30 52.53 -14.04
CA VAL A 175 21.00 51.09 -14.08
C VAL A 175 20.86 50.42 -12.71
N ASP A 176 19.71 49.77 -12.46
CA ASP A 176 19.70 48.36 -12.04
C ASP A 176 18.32 47.68 -12.18
N ILE A 177 18.41 46.39 -12.48
CA ILE A 177 17.40 45.49 -13.02
C ILE A 177 16.31 45.17 -11.96
N PRO A 178 15.01 45.18 -12.32
CA PRO A 178 13.94 44.84 -11.39
C PRO A 178 13.78 43.32 -11.26
N VAL A 179 14.12 42.77 -10.09
CA VAL A 179 13.68 41.44 -9.66
C VAL A 179 12.21 41.56 -9.24
N ARG A 180 11.32 41.29 -10.20
CA ARG A 180 9.88 41.24 -9.98
C ARG A 180 9.50 39.85 -9.49
N GLU A 181 9.28 39.71 -8.18
CA GLU A 181 8.58 38.55 -7.64
C GLU A 181 7.17 38.46 -8.28
N PRO A 182 6.72 37.27 -8.72
CA PRO A 182 5.42 37.12 -9.33
C PRO A 182 4.34 37.20 -8.24
N VAL A 183 3.56 38.27 -8.30
CA VAL A 183 2.25 38.39 -7.65
C VAL A 183 1.41 37.18 -8.09
N ARG A 184 1.18 36.25 -7.17
CA ARG A 184 0.20 35.17 -7.35
C ARG A 184 -1.18 35.79 -7.42
N CYS A 185 -1.75 35.85 -8.62
CA CYS A 185 -3.17 36.09 -8.80
C CYS A 185 -3.91 34.83 -8.32
N GLU A 186 -4.55 34.91 -7.15
CA GLU A 186 -5.63 33.99 -6.78
C GLU A 186 -6.88 34.43 -7.55
N GLU A 187 -7.02 33.98 -8.81
CA GLU A 187 -8.31 33.94 -9.47
C GLU A 187 -9.08 32.74 -8.90
N SER A 188 -10.01 33.03 -7.99
CA SER A 188 -10.95 32.06 -7.45
C SER A 188 -11.89 31.60 -8.57
N LEU A 189 -11.59 30.43 -9.15
CA LEU A 189 -12.56 29.69 -9.94
C LEU A 189 -13.64 29.15 -9.00
N ASP A 190 -14.81 29.77 -9.02
CA ASP A 190 -16.04 29.22 -8.46
C ASP A 190 -16.44 27.97 -9.26
N LEU A 191 -15.93 26.82 -8.81
CA LEU A 191 -16.46 25.51 -9.16
C LEU A 191 -17.23 25.01 -7.94
N ASP A 192 -18.53 24.78 -8.15
CA ASP A 192 -19.45 24.11 -7.21
C ASP A 192 -18.93 22.70 -6.88
N ALA A 193 -17.97 22.64 -5.97
CA ALA A 193 -17.47 21.43 -5.38
C ALA A 193 -18.24 21.16 -4.08
N THR A 194 -18.79 19.96 -3.99
CA THR A 194 -19.50 19.39 -2.82
C THR A 194 -18.91 19.91 -1.50
N PRO A 195 -19.72 20.35 -0.52
CA PRO A 195 -19.27 21.08 0.68
C PRO A 195 -18.12 20.42 1.46
N ASN A 196 -17.96 19.10 1.34
CA ASN A 196 -16.84 18.35 1.90
C ASN A 196 -15.48 18.72 1.28
N TYR A 197 -15.40 18.90 -0.05
CA TYR A 197 -14.15 19.25 -0.72
C TYR A 197 -13.75 20.71 -0.44
N LYS A 198 -14.72 21.61 -0.31
CA LYS A 198 -14.50 23.01 0.11
C LYS A 198 -13.98 23.08 1.55
N ALA A 199 -14.52 22.26 2.45
CA ALA A 199 -14.04 22.15 3.83
C ALA A 199 -12.62 21.59 3.91
N LEU A 200 -12.30 20.59 3.08
CA LEU A 200 -10.95 20.01 3.01
C LEU A 200 -9.91 20.96 2.40
N LEU A 201 -10.27 21.69 1.34
CA LEU A 201 -9.38 22.73 0.79
C LEU A 201 -9.15 23.85 1.80
N LYS A 202 -10.20 24.25 2.54
CA LYS A 202 -10.07 25.25 3.60
C LYS A 202 -9.19 24.75 4.75
N SER A 203 -9.31 23.48 5.15
CA SER A 203 -8.44 22.92 6.20
C SER A 203 -6.98 22.84 5.77
N TYR A 204 -6.69 22.48 4.51
CA TYR A 204 -5.32 22.55 3.99
C TYR A 204 -4.80 23.99 3.89
N GLN A 205 -5.65 24.94 3.48
CA GLN A 205 -5.29 26.35 3.43
C GLN A 205 -4.99 26.92 4.83
N ASP A 206 -5.77 26.53 5.83
CA ASP A 206 -5.58 26.92 7.23
C ASP A 206 -4.32 26.26 7.82
N GLN A 207 -4.05 24.99 7.49
CA GLN A 207 -2.82 24.31 7.88
C GLN A 207 -1.57 24.99 7.31
N VAL A 208 -1.61 25.47 6.07
CA VAL A 208 -0.52 26.25 5.46
C VAL A 208 -0.35 27.60 6.16
N LYS A 209 -1.45 28.28 6.51
CA LYS A 209 -1.39 29.54 7.27
C LYS A 209 -0.76 29.34 8.65
N ASP A 210 -1.12 28.27 9.36
CA ASP A 210 -0.56 27.98 10.68
C ASP A 210 0.90 27.54 10.61
N ALA A 211 1.29 26.79 9.58
CA ALA A 211 2.69 26.47 9.32
C ALA A 211 3.53 27.73 9.04
N ASN A 212 2.99 28.68 8.26
CA ASN A 212 3.65 29.96 8.00
C ASN A 212 3.80 30.81 9.27
N ARG A 213 2.76 30.90 10.11
CA ARG A 213 2.84 31.59 11.41
C ARG A 213 3.92 30.99 12.33
N LYS A 214 4.03 29.66 12.35
CA LYS A 214 5.06 28.96 13.12
C LYS A 214 6.46 29.24 12.58
N LEU A 215 6.61 29.28 11.25
CA LEU A 215 7.88 29.64 10.61
C LEU A 215 8.27 31.09 10.94
N GLU A 216 7.34 32.04 10.87
CA GLU A 216 7.56 33.43 11.27
C GLU A 216 7.95 33.56 12.76
N GLN A 217 7.33 32.75 13.63
CA GLN A 217 7.72 32.70 15.04
C GLN A 217 9.16 32.17 15.21
N LEU A 218 9.51 31.04 14.58
CA LEU A 218 10.85 30.47 14.65
C LEU A 218 11.92 31.39 14.03
N VAL A 219 11.56 32.17 13.01
CA VAL A 219 12.45 33.20 12.42
C VAL A 219 12.65 34.35 13.40
N ARG A 220 11.60 34.82 14.09
CA ARG A 220 11.72 35.82 15.15
C ARG A 220 12.58 35.32 16.31
N GLU A 221 12.37 34.08 16.76
CA GLU A 221 13.19 33.45 17.80
C GLU A 221 14.65 33.30 17.35
N ASN A 222 14.92 32.89 16.10
CA ASN A 222 16.28 32.86 15.58
C ASN A 222 16.92 34.25 15.52
N SER A 223 16.17 35.29 15.15
CA SER A 223 16.67 36.67 15.18
C SER A 223 17.01 37.08 16.61
N GLN A 224 16.12 36.82 17.57
CA GLN A 224 16.35 37.09 18.99
C GLN A 224 17.58 36.35 19.53
N ILE A 225 17.75 35.07 19.20
CA ILE A 225 18.93 34.30 19.60
C ILE A 225 20.20 34.87 18.96
N ARG A 226 20.14 35.34 17.71
CA ARG A 226 21.29 36.01 17.07
C ARG A 226 21.63 37.34 17.75
N ASP A 227 20.62 38.12 18.14
CA ASP A 227 20.80 39.37 18.87
C ASP A 227 21.32 39.12 20.30
N GLU A 228 20.85 38.07 20.97
CA GLU A 228 21.40 37.59 22.25
C GLU A 228 22.85 37.11 22.11
N LEU A 229 23.19 36.44 21.00
CA LEU A 229 24.56 36.00 20.74
C LEU A 229 25.48 37.19 20.45
N ALA A 230 24.99 38.20 19.74
CA ALA A 230 25.74 39.41 19.41
C ALA A 230 25.91 40.35 20.63
N SER A 231 24.94 40.37 21.54
CA SER A 231 25.00 41.17 22.78
C SER A 231 25.80 40.50 23.91
N ARG A 232 26.23 39.24 23.73
CA ARG A 232 27.11 38.58 24.71
C ARG A 232 28.49 39.26 24.72
N PRO A 233 29.00 39.63 25.91
CA PRO A 233 30.34 40.19 26.03
C PRO A 233 31.37 39.24 25.45
N THR A 234 32.21 39.74 24.55
CA THR A 234 33.28 38.93 23.96
C THR A 234 34.25 38.48 25.05
N VAL A 235 34.92 37.33 24.85
CA VAL A 235 35.85 36.73 25.83
C VAL A 235 36.92 37.73 26.31
N ARG A 236 37.26 38.71 25.47
CA ARG A 236 38.19 39.81 25.80
C ARG A 236 37.58 40.80 26.81
N GLU A 237 36.32 41.20 26.61
CA GLU A 237 35.57 42.07 27.53
C GLU A 237 35.31 41.39 28.87
N PHE A 238 34.98 40.09 28.86
CA PHE A 238 34.84 39.31 30.09
C PHE A 238 36.17 39.21 30.86
N LYS A 239 37.29 39.02 30.17
CA LYS A 239 38.63 39.05 30.80
C LYS A 239 38.94 40.43 31.38
N HIS A 240 38.56 41.51 30.69
CA HIS A 240 38.75 42.87 31.20
C HIS A 240 37.89 43.13 32.44
N CYS A 241 36.60 42.78 32.40
CA CYS A 241 35.68 42.91 33.53
C CYS A 241 36.16 42.08 34.73
N LYS A 242 36.64 40.84 34.51
CA LYS A 242 37.23 40.00 35.56
C LYS A 242 38.50 40.62 36.17
N GLN A 243 39.34 41.27 35.36
CA GLN A 243 40.50 41.99 35.87
C GLN A 243 40.10 43.25 36.66
N GLN A 244 39.07 43.98 36.22
CA GLN A 244 38.53 45.11 36.96
C GLN A 244 37.90 44.69 38.29
N ILE A 245 37.13 43.62 38.31
CA ILE A 245 36.57 43.03 39.55
C ILE A 245 37.69 42.64 40.51
N ARG A 246 38.76 42.00 40.03
CA ARG A 246 39.91 41.68 40.90
C ARG A 246 40.60 42.91 41.46
N LYS A 247 40.73 43.98 40.68
CA LYS A 247 41.27 45.26 41.15
C LYS A 247 40.36 45.87 42.21
N LEU A 248 39.05 45.88 41.98
CA LEU A 248 38.05 46.37 42.94
C LEU A 248 37.99 45.51 44.19
N GLU A 249 38.08 44.19 44.09
CA GLU A 249 38.19 43.27 45.23
C GLU A 249 39.46 43.53 46.03
N THR A 250 40.59 43.78 45.37
CA THR A 250 41.84 44.14 46.06
C THR A 250 41.67 45.46 46.83
N ILE A 251 41.02 46.46 46.23
CA ILE A 251 40.72 47.75 46.87
C ILE A 251 39.71 47.58 48.00
N LEU A 252 38.68 46.75 47.85
CA LEU A 252 37.66 46.51 48.86
C LEU A 252 38.20 45.73 50.07
N VAL A 253 39.11 44.78 49.83
CA VAL A 253 39.83 44.05 50.87
C VAL A 253 40.80 45.00 51.61
N GLN A 254 41.50 45.88 50.89
CA GLN A 254 42.32 46.93 51.50
C GLN A 254 41.49 47.89 52.39
N ASN A 255 40.19 48.05 52.10
CA ASN A 255 39.29 48.94 52.83
C ASN A 255 38.36 48.24 53.85
N ASN A 256 38.50 46.93 54.10
CA ASN A 256 37.75 46.18 55.13
C ASN A 256 36.20 46.28 55.07
N ILE A 257 35.59 46.38 53.87
CA ILE A 257 34.12 46.44 53.71
C ILE A 257 33.58 45.06 53.32
N SER A 258 32.88 44.37 54.24
CA SER A 258 32.26 43.05 54.00
C SER A 258 30.74 43.15 53.75
N PHE A 259 30.29 42.79 52.54
CA PHE A 259 28.90 42.90 52.06
C PHE A 259 27.90 41.92 52.68
N ARG A 260 28.33 40.97 53.54
CA ARG A 260 27.46 39.89 54.04
C ARG A 260 26.50 40.30 55.17
N LYS A 261 26.65 41.47 55.80
CA LYS A 261 25.78 41.89 56.92
C LYS A 261 24.49 42.62 56.51
N VAL A 262 24.42 43.19 55.30
CA VAL A 262 23.36 44.16 54.96
C VAL A 262 22.04 43.52 54.47
N ILE A 263 22.02 42.22 54.16
CA ILE A 263 20.86 41.57 53.54
C ILE A 263 19.87 40.97 54.58
N ARG A 264 20.25 40.82 55.85
CA ARG A 264 19.40 40.12 56.86
C ARG A 264 18.37 40.98 57.60
N GLU A 265 18.43 42.31 57.51
CA GLU A 265 17.64 43.19 58.40
C GLU A 265 16.34 43.75 57.81
N LYS A 266 15.98 43.46 56.55
CA LYS A 266 14.82 44.11 55.89
C LYS A 266 13.52 43.31 55.78
N ASN A 267 13.48 42.05 56.22
CA ASN A 267 12.29 41.20 56.04
C ASN A 267 11.66 40.74 57.38
N THR A 268 11.33 41.68 58.28
CA THR A 268 10.47 41.39 59.44
C THR A 268 9.49 42.53 59.67
N LYS A 269 8.29 42.42 59.09
CA LYS A 269 7.03 42.99 59.61
C LYS A 269 5.86 42.50 58.75
N GLN A 270 4.85 41.97 59.43
CA GLN A 270 3.51 41.58 58.96
C GLN A 270 3.38 40.17 58.33
N LEU A 271 3.06 39.18 59.17
CA LEU A 271 1.89 38.30 58.97
C LEU A 271 1.66 37.48 60.25
N GLU A 272 0.39 37.31 60.61
CA GLU A 272 -0.09 36.54 61.75
C GLU A 272 0.42 35.09 61.69
N GLN A 273 0.79 34.55 62.85
CA GLN A 273 1.24 33.16 63.00
C GLN A 273 0.04 32.20 62.83
N PRO A 274 0.02 31.31 61.83
CA PRO A 274 -0.64 30.03 62.02
C PRO A 274 0.21 29.24 63.03
N LEU A 275 -0.44 28.72 64.08
CA LEU A 275 0.19 27.82 65.04
C LEU A 275 0.93 26.70 64.29
N ASN A 276 2.19 26.47 64.67
CA ASN A 276 3.05 25.47 64.06
C ASN A 276 2.44 24.07 64.21
N THR A 277 1.87 23.53 63.14
CA THR A 277 1.37 22.14 63.03
C THR A 277 2.51 21.11 62.88
N CYS A 278 3.71 21.46 63.34
CA CYS A 278 4.87 20.61 63.23
C CYS A 278 4.77 19.47 64.25
N VAL A 279 4.90 18.23 63.80
CA VAL A 279 4.76 16.98 64.58
C VAL A 279 5.63 16.97 65.86
N GLN A 280 6.67 17.79 65.90
CA GLN A 280 7.61 17.91 67.02
C GLN A 280 7.06 18.68 68.24
N ASN A 281 5.94 19.41 68.12
CA ASN A 281 5.33 20.20 69.20
C ASN A 281 3.91 19.71 69.57
N LEU A 282 3.63 18.41 69.42
CA LEU A 282 2.33 17.80 69.75
C LEU A 282 1.88 18.05 71.20
N ASP A 283 2.81 18.21 72.13
CA ASP A 283 2.52 18.45 73.55
C ASP A 283 1.99 19.87 73.85
N GLN A 284 2.13 20.81 72.91
CA GLN A 284 1.67 22.20 73.04
C GLN A 284 0.35 22.47 72.31
N LEU A 285 -0.17 21.50 71.55
CA LEU A 285 -1.49 21.62 70.91
C LEU A 285 -2.62 21.22 71.87
N PRO A 286 -3.75 21.94 71.86
CA PRO A 286 -4.91 21.55 72.65
C PRO A 286 -5.41 20.17 72.20
N ALA A 287 -5.71 19.30 73.17
CA ALA A 287 -6.09 17.91 72.93
C ALA A 287 -7.33 17.76 72.01
N SER A 288 -8.13 18.82 71.84
CA SER A 288 -9.25 18.88 70.90
C SER A 288 -8.82 18.90 69.43
N GLU A 289 -7.78 19.67 69.06
CA GLU A 289 -7.27 19.73 67.68
C GLU A 289 -6.58 18.43 67.31
N CYS A 290 -5.77 17.87 68.21
CA CYS A 290 -5.14 16.56 68.01
C CYS A 290 -6.18 15.45 67.78
N ARG A 291 -7.29 15.46 68.52
CA ARG A 291 -8.41 14.50 68.32
C ARG A 291 -9.10 14.72 66.97
N GLN A 292 -9.26 15.96 66.53
CA GLN A 292 -9.87 16.27 65.23
C GLN A 292 -8.97 15.81 64.07
N TYR A 293 -7.66 16.04 64.16
CA TYR A 293 -6.71 15.53 63.16
C TYR A 293 -6.64 14.00 63.17
N LEU A 294 -6.64 13.37 64.35
CA LEU A 294 -6.67 11.91 64.48
C LEU A 294 -7.96 11.32 63.88
N GLN A 295 -9.11 11.92 64.16
CA GLN A 295 -10.39 11.52 63.57
C GLN A 295 -10.39 11.71 62.05
N GLY A 296 -9.83 12.82 61.56
CA GLY A 296 -9.64 13.08 60.13
C GLY A 296 -8.79 11.99 59.46
N VAL A 297 -7.66 11.61 60.06
CA VAL A 297 -6.79 10.55 59.54
C VAL A 297 -7.49 9.18 59.60
N CYS A 298 -8.23 8.86 60.66
CA CYS A 298 -9.02 7.63 60.76
C CYS A 298 -10.13 7.56 59.69
N THR A 299 -10.80 8.67 59.40
CA THR A 299 -11.81 8.73 58.33
C THR A 299 -11.19 8.58 56.94
N GLN A 300 -10.02 9.18 56.69
CA GLN A 300 -9.33 9.08 55.40
C GLN A 300 -8.70 7.69 55.16
N LEU A 301 -8.22 7.02 56.22
CA LEU A 301 -7.68 5.67 56.13
C LEU A 301 -8.75 4.57 56.30
N ASN A 302 -10.02 4.96 56.52
CA ASN A 302 -11.18 4.09 56.75
C ASN A 302 -10.95 3.04 57.86
N VAL A 303 -10.37 3.48 58.98
CA VAL A 303 -10.02 2.61 60.12
C VAL A 303 -11.03 2.84 61.25
N GLN A 304 -11.68 1.77 61.72
CA GLN A 304 -12.69 1.83 62.78
C GLN A 304 -12.11 1.71 64.21
N ASP A 305 -10.92 1.10 64.37
CA ASP A 305 -10.21 0.95 65.64
C ASP A 305 -8.83 1.65 65.59
N LEU A 306 -8.56 2.52 66.56
CA LEU A 306 -7.29 3.26 66.67
C LEU A 306 -6.06 2.35 66.80
N LYS A 307 -6.23 1.11 67.29
CA LYS A 307 -5.15 0.12 67.33
C LYS A 307 -4.71 -0.34 65.93
N ASP A 308 -5.63 -0.35 64.97
CA ASP A 308 -5.37 -0.75 63.59
C ASP A 308 -4.88 0.43 62.74
N LEU A 309 -4.81 1.63 63.30
CA LEU A 309 -4.37 2.82 62.56
C LEU A 309 -2.91 2.71 62.14
N ILE A 310 -2.03 2.28 63.05
CA ILE A 310 -0.60 2.12 62.77
C ILE A 310 -0.36 0.95 61.82
N SER A 311 -1.10 -0.15 61.96
CA SER A 311 -0.99 -1.31 61.07
C SER A 311 -1.50 -0.99 59.66
N THR A 312 -2.63 -0.27 59.54
CA THR A 312 -3.21 0.16 58.26
C THR A 312 -2.39 1.27 57.61
N ALA A 313 -1.89 2.24 58.38
CA ALA A 313 -0.98 3.27 57.88
C ALA A 313 0.36 2.66 57.43
N SER A 314 0.91 1.68 58.16
CA SER A 314 2.11 0.96 57.75
C SER A 314 1.87 0.13 56.49
N SER A 315 0.70 -0.53 56.35
CA SER A 315 0.32 -1.25 55.13
C SER A 315 0.18 -0.30 53.93
N LYS A 316 -0.46 0.86 54.12
CA LYS A 316 -0.59 1.89 53.09
C LYS A 316 0.74 2.56 52.75
N SER A 317 1.63 2.74 53.71
CA SER A 317 3.01 3.20 53.48
C SER A 317 3.79 2.18 52.65
N LYS A 318 3.72 0.89 52.99
CA LYS A 318 4.33 -0.18 52.20
C LYS A 318 3.74 -0.27 50.80
N GLN A 319 2.43 -0.07 50.65
CA GLN A 319 1.78 0.02 49.34
C GLN A 319 2.26 1.24 48.55
N ALA A 320 2.45 2.39 49.19
CA ALA A 320 3.02 3.58 48.56
C ALA A 320 4.50 3.37 48.16
N GLU A 321 5.29 2.69 48.99
CA GLU A 321 6.67 2.32 48.70
C GLU A 321 6.78 1.33 47.54
N THR A 322 5.93 0.31 47.46
CA THR A 322 5.90 -0.62 46.32
C THR A 322 5.41 0.06 45.05
N CYS A 323 4.42 0.96 45.13
CA CYS A 323 4.01 1.80 44.01
C CYS A 323 5.15 2.74 43.55
N ALA A 324 5.92 3.32 44.47
CA ALA A 324 7.10 4.11 44.12
C ALA A 324 8.21 3.26 43.47
N GLY A 325 8.42 2.03 43.95
CA GLY A 325 9.32 1.06 43.33
C GLY A 325 8.89 0.66 41.92
N LEU A 326 7.61 0.38 41.72
CA LEU A 326 7.02 0.08 40.40
C LEU A 326 7.15 1.27 39.45
N ARG A 327 6.86 2.50 39.91
CA ARG A 327 7.06 3.72 39.11
C ARG A 327 8.53 3.89 38.71
N LYS A 328 9.48 3.60 39.60
CA LYS A 328 10.91 3.65 39.28
C LYS A 328 11.27 2.68 38.16
N ILE A 329 10.80 1.44 38.22
CA ILE A 329 11.02 0.42 37.17
C ILE A 329 10.40 0.89 35.85
N LEU A 330 9.18 1.42 35.88
CA LEU A 330 8.52 1.93 34.68
C LEU A 330 9.27 3.14 34.07
N CYS A 331 9.84 4.02 34.90
CA CYS A 331 10.72 5.10 34.45
C CYS A 331 12.03 4.59 33.84
N GLU A 332 12.63 3.55 34.43
CA GLU A 332 13.82 2.89 33.87
C GLU A 332 13.51 2.27 32.49
N ILE A 333 12.38 1.56 32.34
CA ILE A 333 11.94 1.02 31.05
C ILE A 333 11.65 2.14 30.05
N ARG A 334 11.01 3.23 30.47
CA ARG A 334 10.80 4.42 29.63
C ARG A 334 12.13 5.03 29.18
N SER A 335 13.15 5.05 30.03
CA SER A 335 14.48 5.55 29.66
C SER A 335 15.15 4.67 28.59
N ILE A 336 14.91 3.35 28.63
CA ILE A 336 15.38 2.41 27.61
C ILE A 336 14.66 2.65 26.27
N LEU A 337 13.33 2.84 26.30
CA LEU A 337 12.53 3.12 25.11
C LEU A 337 12.78 4.52 24.51
N GLY A 338 13.13 5.50 25.34
CA GLY A 338 13.45 6.88 24.94
C GLY A 338 14.94 7.12 24.65
N GLY A 339 15.78 6.10 24.79
CA GLY A 339 17.22 6.23 24.61
C GLY A 339 17.62 6.57 23.17
N PRO A 340 18.81 7.17 22.95
CA PRO A 340 19.30 7.53 21.61
C PRO A 340 19.53 6.33 20.67
N ARG A 341 19.54 5.10 21.21
CA ARG A 341 19.65 3.84 20.48
C ARG A 341 18.31 3.17 20.17
N ALA A 342 17.19 3.70 20.67
CA ALA A 342 15.88 3.14 20.41
C ALA A 342 15.38 3.53 19.00
N PRO A 343 14.67 2.65 18.27
CA PRO A 343 14.09 2.97 16.97
C PRO A 343 13.02 4.05 17.13
N GLN A 344 13.44 5.31 16.96
CA GLN A 344 12.63 6.50 17.21
C GLN A 344 11.38 6.59 16.33
N LEU A 345 11.29 5.79 15.27
CA LEU A 345 10.15 5.77 14.37
C LEU A 345 8.95 5.01 14.96
N LEU A 346 9.19 4.00 15.81
CA LEU A 346 8.12 3.18 16.39
C LEU A 346 7.50 3.82 17.64
N TYR A 347 8.33 4.49 18.44
CA TYR A 347 7.88 5.18 19.66
C TYR A 347 7.10 6.48 19.33
N LYS A 348 7.43 7.16 18.22
CA LYS A 348 6.77 8.42 17.81
C LYS A 348 5.33 8.25 17.34
N CYS A 349 4.93 7.08 16.82
CA CYS A 349 3.57 6.87 16.33
C CYS A 349 2.53 6.89 17.47
N SER A 350 2.85 6.32 18.63
CA SER A 350 1.94 6.34 19.79
C SER A 350 1.97 7.70 20.50
N PHE A 351 3.12 8.37 20.56
CA PHE A 351 3.28 9.64 21.29
C PHE A 351 2.66 10.85 20.56
N ARG A 352 2.64 10.86 19.22
CA ARG A 352 2.14 12.00 18.43
C ARG A 352 0.62 12.25 18.58
N GLN A 353 -0.17 11.28 19.04
CA GLN A 353 -1.61 11.49 19.28
C GLN A 353 -1.92 12.24 20.58
N GLN A 354 -0.96 12.34 21.53
CA GLN A 354 -1.22 12.86 22.88
C GLN A 354 -0.66 14.26 23.17
N GLU A 355 0.13 14.85 22.27
CA GLU A 355 0.69 16.21 22.45
C GLU A 355 -0.36 17.35 22.40
N THR A 356 -1.66 17.04 22.31
CA THR A 356 -2.74 18.06 22.31
C THR A 356 -3.29 18.43 23.69
N ARG A 357 -2.75 17.90 24.79
CA ARG A 357 -3.11 18.38 26.14
C ARG A 357 -1.86 18.56 26.99
N GLY A 358 -1.58 19.82 27.33
CA GLY A 358 -0.64 20.13 28.41
C GLY A 358 -1.19 19.55 29.71
N ALA A 359 -0.50 18.55 30.26
CA ALA A 359 -0.76 18.03 31.59
C ALA A 359 0.56 17.57 32.23
N ASP A 360 0.64 17.81 33.53
CA ASP A 360 1.75 17.52 34.44
C ASP A 360 2.33 16.10 34.30
N PRO A 361 3.63 15.89 34.60
CA PRO A 361 4.31 14.59 34.49
C PRO A 361 3.92 13.58 35.60
N THR A 362 2.82 13.81 36.33
CA THR A 362 2.34 12.95 37.41
C THR A 362 1.26 11.95 37.00
N ASP A 363 0.83 11.98 35.74
CA ASP A 363 -0.30 11.19 35.29
C ASP A 363 0.10 9.73 35.00
N ASP A 364 -0.56 8.78 35.68
CA ASP A 364 -0.42 7.33 35.43
C ASP A 364 -0.73 6.93 33.97
N SER A 365 -1.37 7.84 33.24
CA SER A 365 -1.60 7.87 31.79
C SER A 365 -0.34 7.64 30.94
N ASP A 366 0.82 8.03 31.46
CA ASP A 366 2.12 8.04 30.78
C ASP A 366 2.77 6.66 30.61
N PHE A 367 2.19 5.60 31.19
CA PHE A 367 2.74 4.25 31.09
C PHE A 367 1.85 3.28 30.31
N LEU A 368 0.67 3.70 29.85
CA LEU A 368 -0.25 2.84 29.09
C LEU A 368 0.29 2.42 27.72
N HIS A 369 1.18 3.20 27.11
CA HIS A 369 1.81 2.83 25.84
C HIS A 369 3.00 1.89 25.99
N LEU A 370 3.49 1.67 27.21
CA LEU A 370 4.66 0.82 27.48
C LEU A 370 4.38 -0.66 27.14
N PRO A 371 3.29 -1.28 27.63
CA PRO A 371 3.03 -2.70 27.37
C PRO A 371 2.84 -3.04 25.88
N PRO A 372 2.01 -2.30 25.10
CA PRO A 372 1.87 -2.57 23.66
C PRO A 372 3.18 -2.41 22.89
N THR A 373 4.02 -1.45 23.29
CA THR A 373 5.33 -1.23 22.65
C THR A 373 6.28 -2.40 22.94
N ILE A 374 6.30 -2.89 24.18
CA ILE A 374 7.13 -4.04 24.57
C ILE A 374 6.64 -5.33 23.87
N GLU A 375 5.34 -5.55 23.79
CA GLU A 375 4.75 -6.68 23.06
C GLU A 375 5.11 -6.64 21.57
N MET A 376 5.06 -5.46 20.95
CA MET A 376 5.50 -5.27 19.57
C MET A 376 7.00 -5.57 19.40
N TRP A 377 7.87 -5.09 20.29
CA TRP A 377 9.31 -5.35 20.22
C TRP A 377 9.63 -6.84 20.43
N ALA A 378 8.91 -7.50 21.34
CA ALA A 378 9.01 -8.95 21.52
C ALA A 378 8.58 -9.70 20.25
N GLY A 379 7.48 -9.28 19.61
CA GLY A 379 7.05 -9.80 18.32
C GLY A 379 8.07 -9.60 17.20
N GLN A 380 8.70 -8.42 17.13
CA GLN A 380 9.76 -8.12 16.18
C GLN A 380 10.99 -9.01 16.42
N LEU A 381 11.39 -9.21 17.67
CA LEU A 381 12.51 -10.09 18.03
C LEU A 381 12.26 -11.54 17.62
N LEU A 382 11.02 -12.03 17.80
CA LEU A 382 10.60 -13.35 17.32
C LEU A 382 10.61 -13.41 15.78
N SER A 383 10.19 -12.34 15.11
CA SER A 383 10.15 -12.27 13.64
C SER A 383 11.53 -12.25 12.99
N LEU A 384 12.58 -11.78 13.67
CA LEU A 384 13.95 -11.76 13.15
C LEU A 384 14.46 -13.16 12.82
N LYS A 385 14.13 -14.18 13.64
CA LYS A 385 14.47 -15.57 13.36
C LYS A 385 13.78 -16.09 12.08
N THR A 386 12.54 -15.66 11.86
CA THR A 386 11.78 -16.01 10.65
C THR A 386 12.31 -15.28 9.42
N LEU A 387 12.70 -14.01 9.57
CA LEU A 387 13.29 -13.21 8.50
C LEU A 387 14.66 -13.76 8.08
N LEU A 388 15.51 -14.14 9.03
CA LEU A 388 16.78 -14.83 8.73
C LEU A 388 16.55 -16.13 7.95
N ARG A 389 15.55 -16.93 8.33
CA ARG A 389 15.19 -18.15 7.61
C ARG A 389 14.70 -17.86 6.18
N ALA A 390 13.88 -16.82 6.01
CA ALA A 390 13.40 -16.39 4.70
C ALA A 390 14.55 -15.85 3.83
N LEU A 391 15.46 -15.08 4.42
CA LEU A 391 16.62 -14.53 3.73
C LEU A 391 17.61 -15.62 3.32
N ARG A 392 17.85 -16.62 4.18
CA ARG A 392 18.65 -17.80 3.81
C ARG A 392 18.02 -18.59 2.66
N LYS A 393 16.69 -18.78 2.68
CA LYS A 393 15.98 -19.41 1.56
C LYS A 393 16.12 -18.58 0.27
N LEU A 394 16.07 -17.26 0.38
CA LEU A 394 16.26 -16.36 -0.75
C LEU A 394 17.70 -16.41 -1.26
N SER A 395 18.71 -16.45 -0.38
CA SER A 395 20.12 -16.60 -0.76
C SER A 395 20.38 -17.95 -1.42
N GLU A 396 19.80 -19.05 -0.92
CA GLU A 396 19.86 -20.37 -1.56
C GLU A 396 19.24 -20.35 -2.98
N THR A 397 18.16 -19.58 -3.17
CA THR A 397 17.47 -19.49 -4.47
C THR A 397 18.23 -18.62 -5.46
N LEU A 398 18.84 -17.53 -5.00
CA LEU A 398 19.55 -16.57 -5.85
C LEU A 398 21.01 -16.96 -6.11
N MET A 399 21.64 -17.67 -5.18
CA MET A 399 23.08 -18.02 -5.21
C MET A 399 23.33 -19.49 -4.84
N PRO A 400 23.14 -20.45 -5.78
CA PRO A 400 23.27 -21.88 -5.51
C PRO A 400 24.69 -22.35 -5.13
N ASN A 401 25.72 -21.53 -5.41
CA ASN A 401 27.13 -21.91 -5.28
C ASN A 401 27.88 -21.16 -4.15
N HIS A 402 27.20 -20.34 -3.35
CA HIS A 402 27.85 -19.73 -2.18
C HIS A 402 27.84 -20.73 -1.03
N PRO A 403 28.99 -21.14 -0.45
CA PRO A 403 28.99 -21.92 0.76
C PRO A 403 28.41 -21.03 1.87
N VAL A 404 27.17 -21.30 2.27
CA VAL A 404 26.61 -20.72 3.48
C VAL A 404 27.38 -21.38 4.63
N GLU A 405 28.38 -20.71 5.16
CA GLU A 405 29.07 -21.20 6.36
C GLU A 405 28.04 -21.43 7.47
N GLU A 406 27.83 -22.69 7.82
CA GLU A 406 27.01 -23.16 8.95
C GLU A 406 27.62 -22.79 10.32
N SER A 407 28.28 -21.64 10.42
CA SER A 407 29.09 -21.30 11.58
C SER A 407 28.34 -20.46 12.63
N HIS A 408 27.01 -20.44 12.67
CA HIS A 408 26.28 -19.85 13.81
C HIS A 408 24.99 -20.62 14.16
N ALA A 409 25.13 -21.91 14.47
CA ALA A 409 24.08 -22.66 15.18
C ALA A 409 24.10 -22.43 16.71
N ALA A 410 25.06 -21.67 17.25
CA ALA A 410 25.29 -21.57 18.70
C ALA A 410 25.14 -20.16 19.31
N SER A 411 24.69 -19.15 18.56
CA SER A 411 24.30 -17.86 19.14
C SER A 411 22.79 -17.67 18.99
N ASP A 412 22.06 -17.85 20.08
CA ASP A 412 20.60 -17.71 20.15
C ASP A 412 20.12 -16.26 19.86
N ALA A 413 21.06 -15.32 19.78
CA ALA A 413 20.84 -13.93 19.40
C ALA A 413 21.21 -13.70 17.93
N VAL A 414 20.20 -13.74 17.05
CA VAL A 414 20.31 -13.23 15.68
C VAL A 414 20.52 -11.72 15.74
N ARG A 415 21.68 -11.26 15.28
CA ARG A 415 22.02 -9.83 15.24
C ARG A 415 21.52 -9.21 13.94
N VAL A 416 20.95 -8.01 14.02
CA VAL A 416 20.44 -7.29 12.84
C VAL A 416 21.59 -6.94 11.90
N GLU A 417 22.78 -6.74 12.46
CA GLU A 417 24.03 -6.54 11.72
C GLU A 417 24.37 -7.73 10.81
N GLU A 418 24.11 -8.96 11.24
CA GLU A 418 24.35 -10.18 10.44
C GLU A 418 23.35 -10.29 9.28
N LEU A 419 22.11 -9.86 9.52
CA LEU A 419 21.08 -9.83 8.49
C LEU A 419 21.36 -8.75 7.43
N LEU A 420 21.80 -7.57 7.89
CA LEU A 420 22.23 -6.47 7.01
C LEU A 420 23.44 -6.91 6.17
N LEU A 421 24.46 -7.52 6.80
CA LEU A 421 25.62 -8.02 6.08
C LEU A 421 25.22 -9.05 5.01
N LEU A 422 24.31 -9.99 5.33
CA LEU A 422 23.83 -10.97 4.37
C LEU A 422 23.06 -10.32 3.20
N VAL A 423 22.23 -9.32 3.46
CA VAL A 423 21.55 -8.56 2.40
C VAL A 423 22.56 -7.77 1.56
N ASP A 424 23.50 -7.08 2.18
CA ASP A 424 24.52 -6.30 1.49
C ASP A 424 25.42 -7.19 0.63
N THR A 425 25.81 -8.37 1.12
CA THR A 425 26.54 -9.38 0.33
C THR A 425 25.70 -9.86 -0.86
N MET A 426 24.38 -10.09 -0.67
CA MET A 426 23.48 -10.45 -1.76
C MET A 426 23.30 -9.32 -2.79
N MET A 427 23.29 -8.06 -2.36
CA MET A 427 23.22 -6.91 -3.26
C MET A 427 24.53 -6.70 -4.03
N GLU A 428 25.68 -6.80 -3.36
CA GLU A 428 27.00 -6.78 -4.01
C GLU A 428 27.14 -7.91 -5.03
N ASP A 429 26.67 -9.12 -4.71
CA ASP A 429 26.67 -10.24 -5.66
C ASP A 429 25.68 -10.04 -6.83
N ALA A 430 24.53 -9.43 -6.59
CA ALA A 430 23.59 -9.07 -7.65
C ALA A 430 24.19 -7.99 -8.58
N GLU A 431 24.88 -7.00 -8.02
CA GLU A 431 25.61 -5.99 -8.78
C GLU A 431 26.78 -6.61 -9.56
N ASN A 432 27.53 -7.54 -8.96
CA ASN A 432 28.59 -8.30 -9.64
C ASN A 432 28.03 -9.12 -10.81
N ARG A 433 26.86 -9.77 -10.67
CA ARG A 433 26.19 -10.45 -11.80
C ARG A 433 25.87 -9.51 -12.96
N THR A 434 25.53 -8.25 -12.68
CA THR A 434 25.30 -7.23 -13.73
C THR A 434 26.60 -6.68 -14.33
N GLN A 435 27.71 -6.71 -13.58
CA GLN A 435 29.03 -6.37 -14.11
C GLN A 435 29.68 -7.53 -14.87
N ASP A 436 29.40 -8.79 -14.50
CA ASP A 436 29.90 -9.97 -15.20
C ASP A 436 29.26 -10.16 -16.58
N THR A 437 28.00 -9.73 -16.78
CA THR A 437 27.41 -9.60 -18.12
C THR A 437 28.10 -8.51 -18.96
N LEU A 438 28.72 -7.50 -18.33
CA LEU A 438 29.53 -6.48 -19.00
C LEU A 438 31.01 -6.92 -19.21
N ARG A 439 31.47 -7.96 -18.50
CA ARG A 439 32.84 -8.52 -18.60
C ARG A 439 32.95 -9.76 -19.49
N ILE A 440 31.95 -10.04 -20.34
CA ILE A 440 32.14 -11.04 -21.39
C ILE A 440 33.22 -10.49 -22.33
N SER A 441 34.36 -11.19 -22.43
CA SER A 441 35.46 -10.72 -23.26
C SER A 441 34.98 -10.48 -24.70
N PRO A 442 35.45 -9.43 -25.38
CA PRO A 442 35.02 -9.12 -26.75
C PRO A 442 35.26 -10.30 -27.70
N HIS A 443 36.28 -11.12 -27.42
CA HIS A 443 36.56 -12.36 -28.14
C HIS A 443 35.48 -13.43 -27.90
N THR A 444 34.95 -13.56 -26.69
CA THR A 444 33.85 -14.50 -26.37
C THR A 444 32.54 -14.05 -27.02
N LEU A 445 32.25 -12.74 -27.04
CA LEU A 445 31.10 -12.19 -27.77
C LEU A 445 31.24 -12.43 -29.27
N GLN A 446 32.41 -12.19 -29.84
CA GLN A 446 32.68 -12.46 -31.24
C GLN A 446 32.59 -13.95 -31.57
N ALA A 447 33.05 -14.83 -30.66
CA ALA A 447 32.90 -16.27 -30.81
C ALA A 447 31.42 -16.69 -30.76
N LEU A 448 30.62 -16.15 -29.84
CA LEU A 448 29.17 -16.39 -29.75
C LEU A 448 28.44 -15.94 -31.01
N VAL A 449 28.75 -14.74 -31.51
CA VAL A 449 28.16 -14.21 -32.73
C VAL A 449 28.58 -15.05 -33.94
N SER A 450 29.84 -15.48 -34.02
CA SER A 450 30.29 -16.39 -35.09
C SER A 450 29.63 -17.77 -35.02
N HIS A 451 29.35 -18.27 -33.82
CA HIS A 451 28.62 -19.52 -33.61
C HIS A 451 27.16 -19.37 -34.05
N PHE A 452 26.51 -18.27 -33.71
CA PHE A 452 25.16 -17.95 -34.19
C PHE A 452 25.12 -17.84 -35.72
N GLN A 453 26.11 -17.18 -36.33
CA GLN A 453 26.23 -17.07 -37.79
C GLN A 453 26.34 -18.44 -38.47
N LYS A 454 27.04 -19.41 -37.85
CA LYS A 454 27.13 -20.79 -38.35
C LYS A 454 25.87 -21.62 -38.08
N LEU A 455 25.18 -21.38 -36.97
CA LEU A 455 24.01 -22.17 -36.59
C LEU A 455 22.74 -21.76 -37.36
N PHE A 456 22.68 -20.50 -37.79
CA PHE A 456 21.53 -19.93 -38.52
C PHE A 456 21.88 -19.47 -39.95
N ASP A 457 23.02 -19.92 -40.49
CA ASP A 457 23.50 -19.64 -41.85
C ASP A 457 23.45 -18.15 -42.25
N VAL A 458 23.97 -17.27 -41.38
CA VAL A 458 23.98 -15.83 -41.61
C VAL A 458 25.39 -15.38 -42.06
N PRO A 459 25.56 -14.98 -43.34
CA PRO A 459 26.89 -14.64 -43.87
C PRO A 459 27.44 -13.29 -43.37
N SER A 460 26.62 -12.39 -42.82
CA SER A 460 27.03 -11.04 -42.39
C SER A 460 26.62 -10.72 -40.95
N LEU A 461 27.46 -9.93 -40.26
CA LEU A 461 27.18 -9.49 -38.89
C LEU A 461 25.89 -8.64 -38.80
N SER A 462 25.59 -7.86 -39.84
CA SER A 462 24.37 -7.05 -39.91
C SER A 462 23.11 -7.90 -40.05
N GLY A 463 23.20 -9.10 -40.62
CA GLY A 463 22.10 -10.05 -40.74
C GLY A 463 21.78 -10.81 -39.46
N VAL A 464 22.68 -10.79 -38.46
CA VAL A 464 22.51 -11.52 -37.20
C VAL A 464 21.31 -10.97 -36.42
N TYR A 465 21.17 -9.65 -36.35
CA TYR A 465 20.08 -9.03 -35.62
C TYR A 465 18.70 -9.26 -36.28
N PRO A 466 18.51 -9.04 -37.60
CA PRO A 466 17.29 -9.44 -38.31
C PRO A 466 16.96 -10.93 -38.13
N ARG A 467 17.95 -11.81 -38.25
CA ARG A 467 17.73 -13.26 -38.12
C ARG A 467 17.39 -13.66 -36.68
N MET A 468 18.02 -13.05 -35.70
CA MET A 468 17.70 -13.24 -34.29
C MET A 468 16.27 -12.80 -33.99
N ASN A 469 15.85 -11.64 -34.52
CA ASN A 469 14.47 -11.17 -34.38
C ASN A 469 13.48 -12.12 -35.06
N GLU A 470 13.82 -12.66 -36.24
CA GLU A 470 13.00 -13.67 -36.91
C GLU A 470 12.89 -14.97 -36.08
N VAL A 471 13.98 -15.44 -35.49
CA VAL A 471 13.97 -16.60 -34.58
C VAL A 471 13.10 -16.32 -33.34
N TYR A 472 13.19 -15.14 -32.74
CA TYR A 472 12.32 -14.77 -31.63
C TYR A 472 10.85 -14.66 -32.03
N CYS A 473 10.55 -14.07 -33.18
CA CYS A 473 9.19 -14.04 -33.72
C CYS A 473 8.66 -15.45 -33.97
N LYS A 474 9.45 -16.33 -34.60
CA LYS A 474 9.06 -17.72 -34.88
C LYS A 474 8.92 -18.55 -33.62
N LEU A 475 9.77 -18.34 -32.62
CA LEU A 475 9.66 -19.00 -31.31
C LEU A 475 8.40 -18.51 -30.57
N GLY A 476 8.11 -17.20 -30.64
CA GLY A 476 6.88 -16.62 -30.11
C GLY A 476 5.63 -17.16 -30.80
N GLU A 477 5.64 -17.23 -32.14
CA GLU A 477 4.56 -17.82 -32.96
C GLU A 477 4.33 -19.28 -32.58
N THR A 478 5.38 -20.10 -32.53
CA THR A 478 5.28 -21.53 -32.19
C THR A 478 4.87 -21.77 -30.73
N SER A 479 5.34 -20.95 -29.79
CA SER A 479 4.88 -21.01 -28.39
C SER A 479 3.42 -20.59 -28.25
N ASN A 480 2.98 -19.56 -28.97
CA ASN A 480 1.59 -19.15 -29.00
C ASN A 480 0.71 -20.21 -29.67
N MET A 481 1.16 -20.82 -30.77
CA MET A 481 0.47 -21.95 -31.40
C MET A 481 0.35 -23.12 -30.43
N MET A 482 1.42 -23.45 -29.70
CA MET A 482 1.42 -24.50 -28.68
C MET A 482 0.39 -24.21 -27.58
N LYS A 483 0.35 -22.99 -27.05
CA LYS A 483 -0.65 -22.57 -26.05
C LYS A 483 -2.07 -22.59 -26.59
N ASN A 484 -2.26 -22.16 -27.84
CA ASN A 484 -3.57 -22.20 -28.50
C ASN A 484 -4.04 -23.65 -28.67
N LEU A 485 -3.15 -24.56 -29.11
CA LEU A 485 -3.45 -25.98 -29.19
C LEU A 485 -3.73 -26.58 -27.81
N GLN A 486 -2.94 -26.25 -26.79
CA GLN A 486 -3.19 -26.67 -25.41
C GLN A 486 -4.56 -26.23 -24.90
N CYS A 487 -4.95 -24.98 -25.19
CA CYS A 487 -6.24 -24.41 -24.82
C CYS A 487 -7.40 -25.10 -25.55
N ILE A 488 -7.25 -25.37 -26.86
CA ILE A 488 -8.28 -26.06 -27.66
C ILE A 488 -8.44 -27.51 -27.21
N LEU A 489 -7.33 -28.17 -26.84
CA LEU A 489 -7.31 -29.57 -26.42
C LEU A 489 -7.56 -29.77 -24.90
N GLY A 490 -7.60 -28.69 -24.12
CA GLY A 490 -7.82 -28.73 -22.67
C GLY A 490 -6.72 -29.42 -21.86
N THR A 491 -5.48 -29.43 -22.37
CA THR A 491 -4.32 -30.07 -21.72
C THR A 491 -3.63 -29.14 -20.71
N ASP A 492 -3.00 -29.68 -19.67
CA ASP A 492 -2.29 -28.91 -18.61
C ASP A 492 -1.14 -28.08 -19.21
N ASP A 493 -0.86 -26.90 -18.62
CA ASP A 493 0.13 -25.91 -19.08
C ASP A 493 1.59 -26.45 -19.09
N LYS A 494 1.79 -27.69 -18.62
CA LYS A 494 3.09 -28.35 -18.46
C LYS A 494 3.41 -29.43 -19.51
N VAL A 495 2.51 -29.70 -20.46
CA VAL A 495 2.71 -30.75 -21.47
C VAL A 495 3.76 -30.34 -22.51
N SER A 496 4.67 -31.26 -22.88
CA SER A 496 5.73 -30.99 -23.85
C SER A 496 5.21 -30.87 -25.29
N CYS A 497 5.96 -30.19 -26.18
CA CYS A 497 5.56 -30.02 -27.59
C CYS A 497 5.30 -31.37 -28.29
N GLY A 498 6.11 -32.39 -27.98
CA GLY A 498 5.98 -33.71 -28.59
C GLY A 498 4.70 -34.44 -28.16
N GLU A 499 4.33 -34.34 -26.89
CA GLU A 499 3.12 -34.96 -26.35
C GLU A 499 1.86 -34.28 -26.93
N LEU A 500 1.86 -32.96 -27.07
CA LEU A 500 0.74 -32.24 -27.71
C LEU A 500 0.55 -32.64 -29.17
N VAL A 501 1.65 -32.72 -29.92
CA VAL A 501 1.60 -33.14 -31.33
C VAL A 501 1.11 -34.58 -31.42
N ASN A 502 1.47 -35.46 -30.49
CA ASN A 502 0.94 -36.82 -30.45
C ASN A 502 -0.57 -36.87 -30.15
N VAL A 503 -1.08 -36.01 -29.25
CA VAL A 503 -2.52 -35.90 -28.99
C VAL A 503 -3.26 -35.39 -30.22
N VAL A 504 -2.73 -34.36 -30.91
CA VAL A 504 -3.29 -33.87 -32.18
C VAL A 504 -3.25 -34.97 -33.24
N TRP A 505 -2.13 -35.69 -33.36
CA TRP A 505 -1.98 -36.79 -34.30
C TRP A 505 -2.99 -37.91 -34.04
N GLN A 506 -3.25 -38.23 -32.78
CA GLN A 506 -4.23 -39.24 -32.39
C GLN A 506 -5.66 -38.80 -32.71
N LEU A 507 -6.00 -37.53 -32.46
CA LEU A 507 -7.29 -36.95 -32.87
C LEU A 507 -7.48 -36.94 -34.40
N CYS A 508 -6.43 -36.60 -35.15
CA CYS A 508 -6.47 -36.69 -36.61
C CYS A 508 -6.72 -38.13 -37.06
N ARG A 509 -6.10 -39.13 -36.40
CA ARG A 509 -6.33 -40.54 -36.69
C ARG A 509 -7.74 -41.00 -36.37
N GLU A 510 -8.32 -40.54 -35.26
CA GLU A 510 -9.71 -40.85 -34.89
C GLU A 510 -10.73 -40.23 -35.85
N VAL A 511 -10.45 -39.03 -36.37
CA VAL A 511 -11.27 -38.40 -37.42
C VAL A 511 -11.12 -39.16 -38.75
N GLU A 512 -9.91 -39.56 -39.14
CA GLU A 512 -9.68 -40.37 -40.34
C GLU A 512 -10.32 -41.77 -40.22
N GLU A 513 -10.26 -42.42 -39.06
CA GLU A 513 -10.93 -43.70 -38.80
C GLU A 513 -12.46 -43.53 -38.82
N GLY A 514 -12.99 -42.43 -38.26
CA GLY A 514 -14.42 -42.12 -38.27
C GLY A 514 -14.97 -41.75 -39.65
N ASP A 515 -14.20 -41.01 -40.46
CA ASP A 515 -14.57 -40.70 -41.83
C ASP A 515 -14.44 -41.92 -42.74
N ASN A 516 -13.46 -42.80 -42.50
CA ASN A 516 -13.41 -44.12 -43.16
C ASN A 516 -14.60 -45.00 -42.78
N GLN A 517 -15.03 -45.01 -41.51
CA GLN A 517 -16.23 -45.75 -41.09
C GLN A 517 -17.50 -45.18 -41.73
N LYS A 518 -17.64 -43.86 -41.81
CA LYS A 518 -18.74 -43.22 -42.55
C LYS A 518 -18.65 -43.47 -44.05
N LEU A 519 -17.46 -43.47 -44.63
CA LEU A 519 -17.25 -43.87 -46.03
C LEU A 519 -17.70 -45.31 -46.23
N GLN A 520 -17.37 -46.20 -45.30
CA GLN A 520 -17.71 -47.62 -45.34
C GLN A 520 -19.22 -47.87 -45.15
N GLU A 521 -19.91 -47.06 -44.35
CA GLU A 521 -21.38 -47.05 -44.26
C GLU A 521 -22.05 -46.52 -45.53
N ILE A 522 -21.50 -45.47 -46.16
CA ILE A 522 -22.07 -44.86 -47.37
C ILE A 522 -21.80 -45.72 -48.62
N LEU A 523 -20.61 -46.31 -48.74
CA LEU A 523 -20.21 -47.12 -49.88
C LEU A 523 -20.86 -48.52 -49.86
N GLY A 524 -21.38 -48.96 -48.70
CA GLY A 524 -21.82 -50.33 -48.52
C GLY A 524 -20.69 -51.33 -48.78
N THR A 525 -20.96 -52.63 -48.71
CA THR A 525 -19.98 -53.70 -48.93
C THR A 525 -19.54 -53.84 -50.39
N LEU A 526 -19.07 -52.76 -51.01
CA LEU A 526 -18.51 -52.74 -52.36
C LEU A 526 -17.03 -52.41 -52.24
N ASP A 527 -16.19 -53.40 -52.57
CA ASP A 527 -14.74 -53.27 -52.59
C ASP A 527 -14.29 -52.10 -53.49
N ILE A 528 -13.18 -51.47 -53.15
CA ILE A 528 -12.61 -50.33 -53.90
C ILE A 528 -12.42 -50.71 -55.38
N ASP A 529 -12.07 -51.97 -55.68
CA ASP A 529 -11.95 -52.48 -57.05
C ASP A 529 -13.30 -52.53 -57.80
N SER A 530 -14.40 -52.77 -57.08
CA SER A 530 -15.76 -52.68 -57.67
C SER A 530 -16.17 -51.22 -57.92
N VAL A 531 -15.70 -50.29 -57.09
CA VAL A 531 -15.90 -48.84 -57.29
C VAL A 531 -15.06 -48.35 -58.47
N ILE A 532 -13.82 -48.80 -58.60
CA ILE A 532 -12.95 -48.49 -59.76
C ILE A 532 -13.56 -49.05 -61.05
N ASN A 533 -14.03 -50.31 -61.05
CA ASN A 533 -14.72 -50.88 -62.20
C ASN A 533 -16.00 -50.11 -62.54
N LYS A 534 -16.82 -49.73 -61.54
CA LYS A 534 -18.01 -48.91 -61.80
C LYS A 534 -17.69 -47.51 -62.29
N ILE A 535 -16.61 -46.88 -61.82
CA ILE A 535 -16.16 -45.58 -62.30
C ILE A 535 -15.61 -45.72 -63.72
N GLN A 536 -14.88 -46.78 -64.05
CA GLN A 536 -14.45 -47.06 -65.42
C GLN A 536 -15.64 -47.33 -66.35
N GLU A 537 -16.62 -48.12 -65.93
CA GLU A 537 -17.87 -48.31 -66.67
C GLU A 537 -18.60 -46.97 -66.86
N HIS A 538 -18.54 -46.08 -65.87
CA HIS A 538 -19.14 -44.75 -65.94
C HIS A 538 -18.34 -43.81 -66.87
N GLU A 539 -17.01 -43.88 -66.88
CA GLU A 539 -16.11 -43.15 -67.79
C GLU A 539 -16.27 -43.61 -69.24
N ASP A 540 -16.59 -44.87 -69.49
CA ASP A 540 -16.89 -45.39 -70.84
C ASP A 540 -18.34 -45.07 -71.27
N PHE A 541 -19.29 -45.14 -70.33
CA PHE A 541 -20.70 -44.86 -70.61
C PHE A 541 -20.98 -43.38 -70.84
N PHE A 542 -20.34 -42.48 -70.07
CA PHE A 542 -20.64 -41.05 -70.13
C PHE A 542 -20.39 -40.41 -71.49
N PRO A 543 -19.28 -40.68 -72.21
CA PRO A 543 -19.03 -40.13 -73.53
C PRO A 543 -20.04 -40.62 -74.57
N ALA A 544 -20.42 -41.91 -74.50
CA ALA A 544 -21.44 -42.47 -75.38
C ALA A 544 -22.82 -41.88 -75.08
N PHE A 545 -23.16 -41.71 -73.80
CA PHE A 545 -24.39 -41.07 -73.35
C PHE A 545 -24.43 -39.58 -73.70
N GLU A 546 -23.34 -38.85 -73.47
CA GLU A 546 -23.22 -37.43 -73.81
C GLU A 546 -23.30 -37.22 -75.33
N GLY A 547 -22.69 -38.12 -76.13
CA GLY A 547 -22.83 -38.14 -77.58
C GLY A 547 -24.29 -38.32 -78.00
N LEU A 548 -24.98 -39.33 -77.46
CA LEU A 548 -26.39 -39.58 -77.72
C LEU A 548 -27.28 -38.40 -77.32
N ILE A 549 -27.01 -37.78 -76.17
CA ILE A 549 -27.72 -36.60 -75.69
C ILE A 549 -27.48 -35.39 -76.59
N LYS A 550 -26.24 -35.16 -77.04
CA LYS A 550 -25.93 -34.08 -77.98
C LYS A 550 -26.62 -34.28 -79.32
N GLU A 551 -26.61 -35.50 -79.86
CA GLU A 551 -27.36 -35.82 -81.07
C GLU A 551 -28.87 -35.61 -80.88
N LEU A 552 -29.42 -36.02 -79.74
CA LEU A 552 -30.83 -35.81 -79.42
C LEU A 552 -31.18 -34.33 -79.26
N LEU A 553 -30.29 -33.53 -78.67
CA LEU A 553 -30.42 -32.07 -78.56
C LEU A 553 -30.38 -31.39 -79.94
N ASP A 554 -29.48 -31.81 -80.84
CA ASP A 554 -29.39 -31.30 -82.21
C ASP A 554 -30.63 -31.64 -83.05
N VAL A 555 -31.11 -32.89 -82.97
CA VAL A 555 -32.32 -33.33 -83.69
C VAL A 555 -33.58 -32.58 -83.20
N LEU A 556 -33.64 -32.26 -81.91
CA LEU A 556 -34.76 -31.54 -81.31
C LEU A 556 -34.59 -30.01 -81.36
N GLY A 557 -33.40 -29.50 -81.67
CA GLY A 557 -33.08 -28.07 -81.72
C GLY A 557 -33.02 -27.37 -80.35
N ILE A 558 -32.68 -28.09 -79.28
CA ILE A 558 -32.72 -27.60 -77.89
C ILE A 558 -31.32 -27.56 -77.29
N CYS A 559 -31.05 -26.64 -76.38
CA CYS A 559 -29.72 -26.43 -75.78
C CYS A 559 -29.55 -26.99 -74.36
N GLN A 560 -30.60 -27.51 -73.71
CA GLN A 560 -30.55 -27.98 -72.33
C GLN A 560 -31.12 -29.40 -72.16
N LEU A 561 -30.37 -30.24 -71.44
CA LEU A 561 -30.72 -31.65 -71.15
C LEU A 561 -32.11 -31.81 -70.50
N GLY A 562 -32.50 -30.87 -69.64
CA GLY A 562 -33.79 -30.89 -68.93
C GLY A 562 -35.00 -30.62 -69.82
N GLU A 563 -34.80 -30.07 -71.02
CA GLU A 563 -35.86 -29.72 -71.96
C GLU A 563 -36.10 -30.79 -73.04
N ILE A 564 -35.27 -31.85 -73.07
CA ILE A 564 -35.42 -33.00 -73.97
C ILE A 564 -36.76 -33.70 -73.73
N LEU A 565 -37.09 -34.04 -72.48
CA LEU A 565 -38.32 -34.79 -72.17
C LEU A 565 -39.60 -33.96 -72.45
N PRO A 566 -39.69 -32.68 -72.05
CA PRO A 566 -40.81 -31.81 -72.42
C PRO A 566 -41.02 -31.66 -73.93
N GLU A 567 -39.94 -31.53 -74.70
CA GLU A 567 -40.05 -31.25 -76.14
C GLU A 567 -40.26 -32.51 -76.97
N VAL A 568 -39.73 -33.67 -76.55
CA VAL A 568 -40.13 -34.97 -77.10
C VAL A 568 -41.60 -35.24 -76.80
N GLN A 569 -42.11 -34.86 -75.61
CA GLN A 569 -43.54 -34.94 -75.31
C GLN A 569 -44.36 -33.94 -76.16
N ARG A 570 -43.84 -32.75 -76.44
CA ARG A 570 -44.49 -31.76 -77.33
C ARG A 570 -44.52 -32.24 -78.79
N LEU A 571 -43.42 -32.76 -79.32
CA LEU A 571 -43.34 -33.34 -80.66
C LEU A 571 -44.17 -34.61 -80.78
N LYS A 572 -44.20 -35.45 -79.75
CA LYS A 572 -45.13 -36.58 -79.68
C LYS A 572 -46.57 -36.07 -79.72
N ALA A 573 -46.93 -35.02 -78.98
CA ALA A 573 -48.28 -34.43 -79.04
C ALA A 573 -48.59 -33.78 -80.40
N LEU A 574 -47.59 -33.22 -81.09
CA LEU A 574 -47.71 -32.63 -82.44
C LEU A 574 -47.78 -33.68 -83.56
N ALA A 575 -47.15 -34.84 -83.37
CA ALA A 575 -47.17 -35.99 -84.29
C ALA A 575 -48.31 -36.98 -83.99
N SER A 576 -49.00 -36.83 -82.86
CA SER A 576 -50.16 -37.66 -82.46
C SER A 576 -51.57 -37.13 -82.81
N PRO A 577 -51.81 -36.10 -83.67
CA PRO A 577 -53.14 -35.82 -84.20
C PRO A 577 -53.27 -36.30 -85.65
N SER A 578 -53.05 -37.59 -85.89
CA SER A 578 -53.63 -38.28 -87.05
C SER A 578 -53.57 -39.80 -86.86
N LEU A 579 -54.25 -40.30 -85.82
CA LEU A 579 -54.95 -41.60 -85.90
C LEU A 579 -55.96 -41.70 -84.74
N ASN A 580 -57.06 -40.98 -84.90
CA ASN A 580 -58.36 -41.43 -84.39
C ASN A 580 -59.43 -40.88 -85.35
N VAL A 581 -60.17 -41.82 -85.95
CA VAL A 581 -61.07 -41.76 -87.12
C VAL A 581 -60.30 -41.86 -88.45
N VAL A 582 -60.24 -43.01 -89.12
CA VAL A 582 -61.13 -44.21 -89.10
C VAL A 582 -60.43 -45.45 -88.59
#